data_AF-A0A1V6PD37-F1
#
_entry.id   AF-A0A1V6PD37-F1
#
_cell.length_a   1.000
_cell.length_b   1.000
_cell.length_c   1.000
_cell.angle_alpha   90.00
_cell.angle_beta   90.00
_cell.angle_gamma   90.00
#
_symmetry.space_group_name_H-M   'P 1'
#
loop_
_entity.id
_entity.type
_entity.pdbx_description
1 polymer ?
#
loop_
_entity_poly.entity_id
_entity_poly.type
_entity_poly.pdbx_seq_one_letter_code
_entity_poly.pdbx_strand_id
1 'polypeptide(L)'
;MKLSPAQQEAETRHTLTTGPFQPVVKVLADLERDDPKFAFPAARLVGLYRRLWESCVSKHIDGQKLEQSNRTLKVASKHLTKERDGLQLRHDKQLSRLRFFEQALESSRGRLASLLVD
;
A
#
# COMPACT_ATOMS: atom_id res chain seq x y z
N MET A 1 -0.99 -26.03 -13.64
CA MET A 1 -0.19 -24.85 -14.04
C MET A 1 -0.63 -23.67 -13.17
N LYS A 2 0.27 -23.04 -12.38
CA LYS A 2 -0.08 -21.86 -11.57
C LYS A 2 0.09 -20.60 -12.43
N LEU A 3 -0.94 -19.77 -12.49
CA LEU A 3 -0.91 -18.48 -13.19
C LEU A 3 0.02 -17.49 -12.46
N SER A 4 0.73 -16.67 -13.23
CA SER A 4 1.49 -15.53 -12.70
C SER A 4 0.56 -14.49 -12.07
N PRO A 5 0.98 -13.71 -11.05
CA PRO A 5 0.15 -12.67 -10.44
C PRO A 5 -0.49 -11.70 -11.44
N ALA A 6 0.24 -11.35 -12.50
CA ALA A 6 -0.28 -10.48 -13.57
C ALA A 6 -1.39 -11.14 -14.40
N GLN A 7 -1.30 -12.47 -14.61
CA GLN A 7 -2.31 -13.23 -15.34
C GLN A 7 -3.57 -13.41 -14.50
N GLN A 8 -3.42 -13.62 -13.19
CA GLN A 8 -4.53 -13.71 -12.25
C GLN A 8 -5.30 -12.38 -12.14
N GLU A 9 -4.59 -11.26 -12.17
CA GLU A 9 -5.17 -9.92 -12.16
C GLU A 9 -5.93 -9.62 -13.46
N ALA A 10 -5.36 -9.99 -14.61
CA ALA A 10 -6.04 -9.89 -15.91
C ALA A 10 -7.30 -10.75 -15.97
N GLU A 11 -7.23 -11.99 -15.48
CA GLU A 11 -8.38 -12.90 -15.43
C GLU A 11 -9.48 -12.35 -14.51
N THR A 12 -9.12 -11.85 -13.33
CA THR A 12 -10.08 -11.20 -12.41
C THR A 12 -10.75 -9.99 -13.05
N ARG A 13 -9.97 -9.13 -13.74
CA ARG A 13 -10.52 -8.00 -14.52
C ARG A 13 -11.50 -8.47 -15.58
N HIS A 14 -11.15 -9.51 -16.33
CA HIS A 14 -11.99 -10.05 -17.39
C HIS A 14 -13.30 -10.65 -16.86
N THR A 15 -13.25 -11.38 -15.74
CA THR A 15 -14.44 -11.95 -15.10
C THR A 15 -15.37 -10.85 -14.58
N LEU A 16 -14.84 -9.86 -13.87
CA LEU A 16 -15.61 -8.72 -13.33
C LEU A 16 -16.22 -7.84 -14.42
N THR A 17 -15.57 -7.78 -15.59
CA THR A 17 -16.03 -7.00 -16.74
C THR A 17 -17.09 -7.74 -17.54
N THR A 18 -16.85 -9.02 -17.84
CA THR A 18 -17.66 -9.77 -18.81
C THR A 18 -18.87 -10.44 -18.17
N GLY A 19 -18.74 -10.89 -16.92
CA GLY A 19 -19.80 -11.62 -16.19
C GLY A 19 -21.12 -10.83 -16.11
N PRO A 20 -21.13 -9.57 -15.63
CA PRO A 20 -22.35 -8.79 -15.47
C PRO A 20 -23.12 -8.55 -16.78
N PHE A 21 -22.43 -8.56 -17.93
CA PHE A 21 -23.02 -8.23 -19.23
C PHE A 21 -23.49 -9.45 -20.02
N GLN A 22 -23.15 -10.68 -19.63
CA GLN A 22 -23.60 -11.89 -20.34
C GLN A 22 -25.13 -11.96 -20.55
N PRO A 23 -25.98 -11.65 -19.54
CA PRO A 23 -27.43 -11.67 -19.74
C PRO A 23 -27.89 -10.60 -20.72
N VAL A 24 -27.33 -9.39 -20.63
CA VAL A 24 -27.67 -8.26 -21.50
C VAL A 24 -27.29 -8.55 -22.95
N VAL A 25 -26.15 -9.21 -23.19
CA VAL A 25 -25.74 -9.64 -24.54
C VAL A 25 -26.76 -10.61 -25.15
N LYS A 26 -27.32 -11.54 -24.36
CA LYS A 26 -28.37 -12.44 -24.85
C LYS A 26 -29.64 -11.69 -25.21
N VAL A 27 -30.09 -10.78 -24.33
CA VAL A 27 -31.27 -9.93 -24.59
C VAL A 27 -31.09 -9.07 -25.84
N LEU A 28 -29.87 -8.54 -26.09
CA LEU A 28 -29.59 -7.79 -27.31
C LEU A 28 -29.66 -8.66 -28.57
N ALA A 29 -29.21 -9.92 -28.50
CA ALA A 29 -29.31 -10.86 -29.62
C ALA A 29 -30.77 -11.24 -29.92
N ASP A 30 -31.59 -11.44 -28.87
CA ASP A 30 -33.03 -11.68 -29.02
C ASP A 30 -33.72 -10.43 -29.60
N LEU A 31 -33.36 -9.23 -29.14
CA LEU A 31 -33.90 -7.97 -29.64
C LEU A 31 -33.54 -7.71 -31.11
N GLU A 32 -32.33 -8.08 -31.55
CA GLU A 32 -31.92 -7.98 -32.95
C GLU A 32 -32.78 -8.87 -33.87
N ARG A 33 -33.19 -10.04 -33.37
CA ARG A 33 -34.09 -10.96 -34.09
C ARG A 33 -35.55 -10.47 -34.08
N ASP A 34 -36.03 -10.01 -32.94
CA ASP A 34 -37.46 -9.80 -32.69
C ASP A 34 -37.90 -8.35 -33.02
N ASP A 35 -37.04 -7.35 -32.81
CA ASP A 35 -37.30 -5.94 -33.18
C ASP A 35 -36.00 -5.19 -33.57
N PRO A 36 -35.53 -5.34 -34.82
CA PRO A 36 -34.25 -4.80 -35.27
C PRO A 36 -34.18 -3.27 -35.24
N LYS A 37 -35.32 -2.56 -35.14
CA LYS A 37 -35.34 -1.09 -35.10
C LYS A 37 -34.72 -0.54 -33.81
N PHE A 38 -34.85 -1.26 -32.70
CA PHE A 38 -34.29 -0.86 -31.40
C PHE A 38 -32.98 -1.55 -31.04
N ALA A 39 -32.62 -2.62 -31.75
CA ALA A 39 -31.41 -3.40 -31.49
C ALA A 39 -30.14 -2.54 -31.51
N PHE A 40 -29.97 -1.70 -32.54
CA PHE A 40 -28.77 -0.85 -32.66
C PHE A 40 -28.68 0.23 -31.57
N PRO A 41 -29.73 1.04 -31.30
CA PRO A 41 -29.72 1.97 -30.17
C PRO A 41 -29.45 1.29 -28.81
N ALA A 42 -30.06 0.14 -28.55
CA ALA A 42 -29.86 -0.62 -27.33
C ALA A 42 -28.42 -1.12 -27.21
N ALA A 43 -27.87 -1.71 -28.28
CA ALA A 43 -26.49 -2.18 -28.33
C ALA A 43 -25.49 -1.03 -28.11
N ARG A 44 -25.76 0.14 -28.69
CA ARG A 44 -24.93 1.34 -28.49
C ARG A 44 -24.93 1.80 -27.04
N LEU A 45 -26.09 1.84 -26.38
CA LEU A 45 -26.20 2.22 -24.97
C LEU A 45 -25.47 1.23 -24.06
N VAL A 46 -25.68 -0.06 -24.27
CA VAL A 46 -25.01 -1.13 -23.52
C VAL A 46 -23.49 -1.08 -23.72
N GLY A 47 -23.02 -0.78 -24.94
CA GLY A 47 -21.59 -0.61 -25.24
C GLY A 47 -20.97 0.56 -24.49
N LEU A 48 -21.67 1.70 -24.37
CA LEU A 48 -21.21 2.84 -23.56
C LEU A 48 -21.14 2.49 -22.08
N TYR A 49 -22.17 1.83 -21.54
CA TYR A 49 -22.21 1.42 -20.15
C TYR A 49 -21.12 0.40 -19.82
N ARG A 50 -20.84 -0.55 -20.73
CA ARG A 50 -19.74 -1.51 -20.58
C ARG A 50 -18.38 -0.83 -20.44
N ARG A 51 -18.08 0.15 -21.29
CA ARG A 51 -16.81 0.89 -21.21
C ARG A 51 -16.67 1.68 -19.90
N LEU A 52 -17.77 2.25 -19.42
CA LEU A 52 -17.78 2.92 -18.12
C LEU A 52 -17.53 1.92 -16.99
N TRP A 53 -18.20 0.77 -17.02
CA TRP A 53 -18.00 -0.31 -16.06
C TRP A 53 -16.55 -0.82 -16.04
N GLU A 54 -15.96 -1.06 -17.21
CA GLU A 54 -14.54 -1.43 -17.38
C GLU A 54 -13.61 -0.43 -16.69
N SER A 55 -13.84 0.87 -16.88
CA SER A 55 -13.08 1.93 -16.23
C SER A 55 -13.26 1.92 -14.70
N CYS A 56 -14.49 1.72 -14.21
CA CYS A 56 -14.79 1.62 -12.80
C CYS A 56 -14.11 0.42 -12.13
N VAL A 57 -14.17 -0.76 -12.76
CA VAL A 57 -13.51 -1.98 -12.27
C VAL A 57 -12.00 -1.81 -12.24
N SER A 58 -11.41 -1.23 -13.29
CA SER A 58 -9.96 -0.96 -13.32
C SER A 58 -9.54 -0.07 -12.16
N LYS A 59 -10.21 1.07 -11.98
CA LYS A 59 -9.94 2.01 -10.87
C LYS A 59 -10.15 1.36 -9.51
N HIS A 60 -11.15 0.49 -9.37
CA HIS A 60 -11.40 -0.23 -8.12
C HIS A 60 -10.24 -1.16 -7.76
N ILE A 61 -9.74 -1.94 -8.72
CA ILE A 61 -8.60 -2.86 -8.50
C ILE A 61 -7.34 -2.07 -8.16
N ASP A 62 -7.07 -0.99 -8.89
CA ASP A 62 -5.93 -0.11 -8.60
C ASP A 62 -6.05 0.52 -7.20
N GLY A 63 -7.27 0.91 -6.81
CA GLY A 63 -7.59 1.38 -5.47
C GLY A 63 -7.32 0.34 -4.38
N GLN A 64 -7.74 -0.92 -4.58
CA GLN A 64 -7.45 -2.01 -3.65
C GLN A 64 -5.94 -2.25 -3.51
N LYS A 65 -5.19 -2.23 -4.62
CA LYS A 65 -3.73 -2.38 -4.61
C LYS A 65 -3.04 -1.25 -3.87
N LEU A 66 -3.50 -0.02 -4.09
CA LEU A 66 -3.00 1.16 -3.39
C LEU A 66 -3.29 1.08 -1.89
N GLU A 67 -4.50 0.67 -1.50
CA GLU A 67 -4.88 0.50 -0.10
C GLU A 67 -4.03 -0.57 0.59
N GLN A 68 -3.83 -1.72 -0.06
CA GLN A 68 -2.98 -2.78 0.46
C GLN A 68 -1.53 -2.30 0.64
N SER A 69 -1.00 -1.57 -0.34
CA SER A 69 0.36 -1.00 -0.25
C SER A 69 0.46 0.02 0.90
N ASN A 70 -0.55 0.86 1.08
CA ASN A 70 -0.62 1.83 2.17
C ASN A 70 -0.64 1.13 3.54
N ARG A 71 -1.40 0.04 3.69
CA ARG A 71 -1.42 -0.78 4.92
C ARG A 71 -0.02 -1.32 5.23
N THR A 72 0.66 -1.91 4.24
CA THR A 72 2.04 -2.40 4.40
C THR A 72 2.99 -1.28 4.81
N LEU A 73 2.92 -0.12 4.16
CA LEU A 73 3.75 1.05 4.49
C LEU A 73 3.49 1.57 5.91
N LYS A 74 2.23 1.60 6.36
CA LYS A 74 1.89 1.98 7.74
C LYS A 74 2.51 1.04 8.77
N VAL A 75 2.50 -0.27 8.52
CA VAL A 75 3.14 -1.25 9.41
C VAL A 75 4.66 -1.04 9.43
N ALA A 76 5.30 -0.90 8.27
CA ALA A 76 6.73 -0.64 8.18
C ALA A 76 7.12 0.67 8.88
N SER A 77 6.35 1.74 8.70
CA SER A 77 6.57 3.03 9.35
C SER A 77 6.50 2.95 10.88
N LYS A 78 5.52 2.19 11.42
CA LYS A 78 5.44 1.92 12.86
C LYS A 78 6.67 1.18 13.37
N HIS A 79 7.13 0.16 12.63
CA HIS A 79 8.32 -0.59 12.98
C HIS A 79 9.57 0.30 12.99
N LEU A 80 9.79 1.09 11.94
CA LEU A 80 10.93 2.02 11.85
C LEU A 80 10.91 3.06 12.96
N THR A 81 9.72 3.56 13.33
CA THR A 81 9.58 4.48 14.46
C THR A 81 10.06 3.84 15.76
N LYS A 82 9.65 2.59 16.04
CA LYS A 82 10.09 1.85 17.23
C LYS A 82 11.61 1.65 17.25
N GLU A 83 12.20 1.28 16.11
CA GLU A 83 13.65 1.12 16.01
C GLU A 83 14.40 2.45 16.22
N ARG A 84 13.89 3.54 15.65
CA ARG A 84 14.42 4.89 15.87
C ARG A 84 14.37 5.29 17.34
N ASP A 85 13.24 5.05 18.01
CA ASP A 85 13.08 5.38 19.44
C ASP A 85 14.03 4.53 20.31
N GLY A 86 14.17 3.25 19.98
CA GLY A 86 15.13 2.35 20.65
C GLY A 86 16.58 2.76 20.46
N LEU A 87 16.94 3.24 19.26
CA LEU A 87 18.28 3.79 18.98
C LEU A 87 18.53 5.08 19.75
N GLN A 88 17.56 5.99 19.79
CA GLN A 88 17.66 7.23 20.55
C GLN A 88 17.90 6.95 22.03
N LEU A 89 17.14 6.03 22.62
CA LEU A 89 17.31 5.64 24.02
C LEU A 89 18.72 5.09 24.30
N ARG A 90 19.26 4.26 23.40
CA ARG A 90 20.63 3.73 23.53
C ARG A 90 21.67 4.85 23.44
N HIS A 91 21.48 5.79 22.52
CA HIS A 91 22.34 6.96 22.37
C HIS A 91 22.37 7.82 23.63
N ASP A 92 21.20 8.16 24.18
CA ASP A 92 21.08 8.98 25.39
C ASP A 92 21.73 8.31 26.61
N LYS A 93 21.60 6.98 26.71
CA LYS A 93 22.27 6.17 27.75
C LYS A 93 23.79 6.23 27.61
N GLN A 94 24.31 6.12 26.40
CA GLN A 94 25.75 6.21 26.14
C GLN A 94 26.28 7.61 26.48
N LEU A 95 25.57 8.67 26.09
CA LEU A 95 25.92 10.05 26.44
C LEU A 95 25.95 10.26 27.96
N SER A 96 24.94 9.78 28.66
CA SER A 96 24.87 9.88 30.13
C SER A 96 26.07 9.18 30.79
N ARG A 97 26.44 8.01 30.28
CA ARG A 97 27.60 7.26 30.78
C ARG A 97 28.93 7.95 30.47
N LEU A 98 29.07 8.56 29.28
CA LEU A 98 30.25 9.31 28.90
C LEU A 98 30.45 10.52 29.82
N ARG A 99 29.40 11.32 30.06
CA ARG A 99 29.45 12.47 30.98
C ARG A 99 29.81 12.06 32.40
N PHE A 100 29.28 10.93 32.87
CA PHE A 100 29.65 10.38 34.17
C PHE A 100 31.15 10.09 34.27
N PHE A 101 31.72 9.41 33.26
CA PHE A 101 33.16 9.13 33.24
C PHE A 101 34.01 10.38 33.15
N GLU A 102 33.61 11.34 32.32
CA GLU A 102 34.28 12.63 32.19
C GLU A 102 34.34 13.35 33.54
N GLN A 103 33.23 13.42 34.27
CA GLN A 103 33.18 14.02 35.61
C GLN A 103 34.05 13.27 36.62
N ALA A 104 34.05 11.94 36.59
CA ALA A 104 34.87 11.12 37.49
C ALA A 104 36.38 11.30 37.22
N LEU A 105 36.77 11.40 35.95
CA LEU A 105 38.14 11.67 35.52
C LEU A 105 38.60 13.08 35.91
N GLU A 106 37.75 14.07 35.70
CA GLU A 106 38.04 15.45 36.14
C GLU A 106 38.21 15.53 37.66
N SER A 107 37.35 14.84 38.40
CA SER A 107 37.44 14.75 39.86
C SER A 107 38.72 14.05 40.33
N SER A 108 39.12 12.93 39.70
CA SER A 108 40.35 12.23 40.06
C SER A 108 41.60 13.05 39.73
N ARG A 109 41.60 13.73 38.58
CA ARG A 109 42.65 14.67 38.19
C ARG A 109 42.80 15.81 39.19
N GLY A 110 41.70 16.40 39.62
CA GLY A 110 41.70 17.45 40.66
C GLY A 110 42.32 16.97 41.98
N ARG A 111 41.98 15.76 42.44
CA ARG A 111 42.57 15.17 43.65
C ARG A 111 44.07 14.86 43.50
N LEU A 112 44.49 14.37 42.33
CA LEU A 112 45.91 14.11 42.08
C LEU A 112 46.72 15.41 42.04
N ALA A 113 46.16 16.47 41.45
CA ALA A 113 46.80 17.77 41.42
C ALA A 113 47.00 18.36 42.83
N SER A 114 46.01 18.23 43.74
CA SER A 114 46.18 18.72 45.12
C SER A 114 47.27 17.96 45.88
N LEU A 115 47.38 16.64 45.70
CA LEU A 115 48.43 15.83 46.34
C LEU A 115 49.85 16.13 45.84
N LEU A 116 50.01 16.76 44.68
CA LEU A 116 51.30 17.15 44.12
C LEU A 116 51.74 18.56 44.54
N VAL A 117 50.84 19.34 45.12
CA VAL A 117 51.07 20.74 45.54
C VAL A 117 51.26 20.86 47.07
N ASP A 118 50.86 19.83 47.82
CA ASP A 118 51.19 19.64 49.25
C ASP A 118 52.54 18.89 49.42
#